data_AF-A0A0D2WVL2-F1
#
_entry.id   AF-A0A0D2WVL2-F1
#
_cell.length_a   1.000
_cell.length_b   1.000
_cell.length_c   1.000
_cell.angle_alpha   90.00
_cell.angle_beta   90.00
_cell.angle_gamma   90.00
#
_symmetry.space_group_name_H-M   'P 1'
#
loop_
_entity.id
_entity.type
_entity.pdbx_description
1 polymer ?
#
loop_
_entity_poly.entity_id
_entity_poly.type
_entity_poly.pdbx_seq_one_letter_code
_entity_poly.pdbx_strand_id
1 'polypeptide(L)'
;MYFDNQDLHNGYAIAPPRFRTGIIVGHDEYWSNEMRNAVEAARNQGLSLAFFAANVCFWKVRFEQSPTSGQANRVMVIYRDADKDPYFNTANSNMVTTRWRWDPNPRPENMLLGVMYNYDPVVDQPLVVADGLHWMFKGTSLRTGSSIPGLLGYEVDETLGSTLPNLRVVFESPYTFNETQLVRNSHGVMSRMPNGAFTFATGSIQWAWGLDNDLVTPKERRLYMNDDIKQITRNILAVFADPPAPGLEPLMSAYNVVANDCPSATGGLVLNTFSSGSLVANDLGRAMNDDGTMSASVAGGRLSLTSTANGYWYSMLGNSGGTCFDGSLYNALTLTVRAPPGTDFQIQLQSRDSSCMNTVTSIVSAAQYAQTQGGWSASADRRFIIPFGAFPNLAPGKLTALVLAKVTPVGATVSIDDVMLTSCASMGESGPISQPPVDNPPRVCSSSALAVDTFANANMEMNDLGLYTSDDDTMTAMSLSSGQLRLTAPDPGAYWYTLLANANQCRDMSSYAAIQFSIQAPVGTKLILQLQFRNDRCKGWEGSSELQLAGFTGAQQTIRVPFTDFDTAVPASRLFAVSVFGLSGSPAPISISLDDLVFAC
;
A
#
# COMPACT_ATOMS: atom_id res chain seq x y z
N MET A 1 -37.08 6.34 -2.60
CA MET A 1 -37.99 7.44 -2.21
C MET A 1 -37.18 8.72 -2.26
N TYR A 2 -37.74 9.79 -2.80
CA TYR A 2 -37.10 11.10 -2.80
C TYR A 2 -37.61 11.90 -1.60
N PHE A 3 -36.71 12.61 -0.95
CA PHE A 3 -36.98 13.58 0.09
C PHE A 3 -36.21 14.84 -0.27
N ASP A 4 -36.86 15.99 -0.14
CA ASP A 4 -36.11 17.24 -0.15
C ASP A 4 -35.57 17.55 1.27
N ASN A 5 -34.72 18.57 1.36
CA ASN A 5 -34.14 18.98 2.64
C ASN A 5 -35.20 19.49 3.63
N GLN A 6 -36.33 19.99 3.13
CA GLN A 6 -37.42 20.45 3.97
C GLN A 6 -38.18 19.27 4.61
N ASP A 7 -38.31 18.15 3.91
CA ASP A 7 -38.81 16.90 4.50
C ASP A 7 -37.91 16.42 5.65
N LEU A 8 -36.58 16.43 5.45
CA LEU A 8 -35.65 16.07 6.54
C LEU A 8 -35.78 17.02 7.72
N HIS A 9 -35.91 18.33 7.47
CA HIS A 9 -36.13 19.34 8.51
C HIS A 9 -37.44 19.10 9.28
N ASN A 10 -38.51 18.71 8.58
CA ASN A 10 -39.81 18.43 9.17
C ASN A 10 -39.88 17.08 9.93
N GLY A 11 -38.78 16.34 9.99
CA GLY A 11 -38.66 15.12 10.80
C GLY A 11 -39.23 13.87 10.16
N TYR A 12 -39.29 13.79 8.82
CA TYR A 12 -39.68 12.55 8.15
C TYR A 12 -38.70 11.42 8.50
N ALA A 13 -39.25 10.28 8.93
CA ALA A 13 -38.46 9.15 9.39
C ALA A 13 -37.74 8.45 8.21
N ILE A 14 -36.40 8.52 8.22
CA ILE A 14 -35.52 7.91 7.21
C ILE A 14 -34.72 6.70 7.71
N ALA A 15 -34.95 6.27 8.96
CA ALA A 15 -34.19 5.19 9.59
C ALA A 15 -34.58 3.78 9.07
N PRO A 16 -33.71 2.77 9.25
CA PRO A 16 -34.05 1.37 9.05
C PRO A 16 -35.23 0.91 9.93
N PRO A 17 -35.97 -0.15 9.54
CA PRO A 17 -35.77 -0.97 8.35
C PRO A 17 -36.36 -0.36 7.07
N ARG A 18 -37.03 0.81 7.16
CA ARG A 18 -37.73 1.43 6.03
C ARG A 18 -36.77 1.79 4.89
N PHE A 19 -35.60 2.31 5.23
CA PHE A 19 -34.52 2.57 4.30
C PHE A 19 -33.22 2.00 4.85
N ARG A 20 -32.37 1.50 3.96
CA ARG A 20 -31.05 0.96 4.31
C ARG A 20 -29.90 1.83 3.79
N THR A 21 -30.19 2.68 2.81
CA THR A 21 -29.23 3.58 2.18
C THR A 21 -29.82 4.97 2.03
N GLY A 22 -29.10 5.98 2.51
CA GLY A 22 -29.31 7.39 2.17
C GLY A 22 -28.29 7.82 1.14
N ILE A 23 -28.73 8.51 0.08
CA ILE A 23 -27.87 9.00 -0.99
C ILE A 23 -27.98 10.52 -1.04
N ILE A 24 -26.85 11.20 -0.90
CA ILE A 24 -26.73 12.65 -1.04
C ILE A 24 -25.92 12.91 -2.31
N VAL A 25 -26.44 13.76 -3.20
CA VAL A 25 -25.86 13.99 -4.54
C VAL A 25 -25.80 15.48 -4.85
N GLY A 26 -24.91 15.86 -5.76
CA GLY A 26 -24.81 17.24 -6.24
C GLY A 26 -24.03 18.11 -5.26
N HIS A 27 -24.66 19.18 -4.78
CA HIS A 27 -24.02 20.20 -3.92
C HIS A 27 -24.93 20.60 -2.76
N ASP A 28 -24.93 19.79 -1.71
CA ASP A 28 -25.85 19.89 -0.57
C ASP A 28 -25.23 20.66 0.61
N GLU A 29 -24.90 21.93 0.36
CA GLU A 29 -24.07 22.78 1.24
C GLU A 29 -24.78 23.26 2.52
N TYR A 30 -26.10 23.42 2.50
CA TYR A 30 -26.87 24.17 3.52
C TYR A 30 -27.81 23.27 4.33
N TRP A 31 -27.47 23.03 5.60
CA TRP A 31 -28.19 22.08 6.46
C TRP A 31 -28.69 22.74 7.75
N SER A 32 -29.92 22.43 8.16
CA SER A 32 -30.42 22.82 9.48
C SER A 32 -30.01 21.83 10.57
N ASN A 33 -30.16 22.21 11.85
CA ASN A 33 -29.93 21.28 12.96
C ASN A 33 -30.81 20.04 12.86
N GLU A 34 -32.09 20.22 12.55
CA GLU A 34 -33.09 19.17 12.42
C GLU A 34 -32.68 18.18 11.34
N MET A 35 -32.27 18.68 10.16
CA MET A 35 -31.78 17.83 9.07
C MET A 35 -30.56 17.00 9.49
N ARG A 36 -29.52 17.66 10.05
CA ARG A 36 -28.29 16.97 10.46
C ARG A 36 -28.56 15.94 11.55
N ASN A 37 -29.39 16.29 12.54
CA ASN A 37 -29.77 15.38 13.61
C ASN A 37 -30.54 14.17 13.08
N ALA A 38 -31.44 14.36 12.11
CA ALA A 38 -32.18 13.27 11.49
C ALA A 38 -31.25 12.28 10.77
N VAL A 39 -30.29 12.79 9.98
CA VAL A 39 -29.32 11.97 9.25
C VAL A 39 -28.36 11.24 10.20
N GLU A 40 -27.80 11.93 11.19
CA GLU A 40 -26.92 11.31 12.19
C GLU A 40 -27.65 10.24 13.01
N ALA A 41 -28.89 10.51 13.44
CA ALA A 41 -29.71 9.55 14.16
C ALA A 41 -30.01 8.31 13.31
N ALA A 42 -30.33 8.50 12.02
CA ALA A 42 -30.58 7.40 11.11
C ALA A 42 -29.31 6.55 10.87
N ARG A 43 -28.15 7.18 10.69
CA ARG A 43 -26.85 6.47 10.59
C ARG A 43 -26.58 5.64 11.83
N ASN A 44 -26.81 6.21 13.01
CA ASN A 44 -26.61 5.52 14.29
C ASN A 44 -27.58 4.33 14.46
N GLN A 45 -28.73 4.36 13.79
CA GLN A 45 -29.68 3.25 13.72
C GLN A 45 -29.40 2.24 12.59
N GLY A 46 -28.30 2.39 11.85
CA GLY A 46 -27.85 1.42 10.84
C GLY A 46 -28.07 1.87 9.38
N LEU A 47 -28.51 3.11 9.14
CA LEU A 47 -28.59 3.63 7.77
C LEU A 47 -27.17 3.83 7.21
N SER A 48 -26.87 3.23 6.06
CA SER A 48 -25.63 3.54 5.34
C SER A 48 -25.78 4.83 4.52
N LEU A 49 -24.76 5.67 4.49
CA LEU A 49 -24.80 6.99 3.82
C LEU A 49 -23.77 7.05 2.69
N ALA A 50 -24.22 7.38 1.48
CA ALA A 50 -23.38 7.61 0.31
C ALA A 50 -23.48 9.08 -0.12
N PHE A 51 -22.37 9.80 0.01
CA PHE A 51 -22.20 11.20 -0.40
C PHE A 51 -21.46 11.22 -1.75
N PHE A 52 -22.20 11.33 -2.85
CA PHE A 52 -21.65 11.53 -4.19
C PHE A 52 -21.59 13.05 -4.49
N ALA A 53 -20.84 13.76 -3.65
CA ALA A 53 -20.77 15.21 -3.57
C ALA A 53 -19.49 15.66 -2.84
N ALA A 54 -19.25 16.97 -2.82
CA ALA A 54 -18.33 17.64 -1.90
C ALA A 54 -19.03 18.84 -1.25
N ASN A 55 -18.39 19.47 -0.27
CA ASN A 55 -18.89 20.63 0.46
C ASN A 55 -20.29 20.44 1.06
N VAL A 56 -20.60 19.19 1.43
CA VAL A 56 -21.89 18.84 2.04
C VAL A 56 -21.91 19.29 3.49
N CYS A 57 -23.04 19.86 3.93
CA CYS A 57 -23.25 20.25 5.33
C CYS A 57 -22.18 21.25 5.83
N PHE A 58 -21.80 22.22 5.00
CA PHE A 58 -20.80 23.24 5.35
C PHE A 58 -21.42 24.41 6.10
N TRP A 59 -22.57 24.90 5.63
CA TRP A 59 -23.31 25.98 6.28
C TRP A 59 -24.47 25.46 7.11
N LYS A 60 -24.60 26.05 8.30
CA LYS A 60 -25.78 25.87 9.13
C LYS A 60 -26.85 26.88 8.77
N VAL A 61 -28.07 26.41 8.53
CA VAL A 61 -29.24 27.24 8.26
C VAL A 61 -30.36 27.00 9.27
N ARG A 62 -31.34 27.88 9.30
CA ARG A 62 -32.62 27.66 9.98
C ARG A 62 -33.78 27.96 9.05
N PHE A 63 -34.95 27.45 9.39
CA PHE A 63 -36.18 27.74 8.66
C PHE A 63 -37.15 28.53 9.55
N GLU A 64 -37.81 29.53 8.96
CA GLU A 64 -38.76 30.43 9.61
C GLU A 64 -40.12 30.42 8.90
N GLN A 65 -41.14 30.95 9.58
CA GLN A 65 -42.46 31.12 9.01
C GLN A 65 -42.46 32.14 7.86
N SER A 66 -43.34 31.91 6.88
CA SER A 66 -43.62 32.92 5.85
C SER A 66 -44.18 34.19 6.49
N PRO A 67 -43.59 35.37 6.24
CA PRO A 67 -44.12 36.63 6.77
C PRO A 67 -45.47 37.02 6.15
N THR A 68 -45.85 36.40 5.02
CA THR A 68 -47.11 36.71 4.31
C THR A 68 -48.22 35.69 4.57
N SER A 69 -47.88 34.41 4.73
CA SER A 69 -48.87 33.34 4.90
C SER A 69 -48.87 32.68 6.28
N GLY A 70 -47.87 32.97 7.13
CA GLY A 70 -47.70 32.33 8.44
C GLY A 70 -47.33 30.85 8.38
N GLN A 71 -47.22 30.26 7.17
CA GLN A 71 -46.84 28.85 7.01
C GLN A 71 -45.41 28.64 7.51
N ALA A 72 -45.21 27.62 8.35
CA ALA A 72 -43.90 27.24 8.85
C ALA A 72 -42.92 26.87 7.73
N ASN A 73 -41.64 27.09 8.00
CA ASN A 73 -40.50 26.65 7.21
C ASN A 73 -40.45 27.16 5.75
N ARG A 74 -40.95 28.37 5.51
CA ARG A 74 -40.99 28.98 4.16
C ARG A 74 -39.87 29.99 3.89
N VAL A 75 -39.09 30.35 4.90
CA VAL A 75 -37.94 31.24 4.77
C VAL A 75 -36.70 30.52 5.30
N MET A 76 -35.66 30.35 4.48
CA MET A 76 -34.36 29.84 4.92
C MET A 76 -33.49 31.03 5.34
N VAL A 77 -32.87 30.96 6.51
CA VAL A 77 -32.04 32.04 7.05
C VAL A 77 -30.63 31.56 7.37
N ILE A 78 -29.65 32.39 7.03
CA ILE A 78 -28.23 32.24 7.34
C ILE A 78 -27.60 33.61 7.59
N TYR A 79 -26.85 33.75 8.69
CA TYR A 79 -26.10 34.97 9.01
C TYR A 79 -24.62 34.88 8.61
N ARG A 80 -24.06 33.67 8.49
CA ARG A 80 -22.65 33.32 8.19
C ARG A 80 -21.66 33.76 9.28
N ASP A 81 -21.79 34.98 9.79
CA ASP A 81 -21.04 35.52 10.91
C ASP A 81 -21.84 35.33 12.22
N ALA A 82 -21.23 34.66 13.20
CA ALA A 82 -21.93 34.29 14.43
C ALA A 82 -22.41 35.52 15.21
N ASP A 83 -21.60 36.58 15.31
CA ASP A 83 -21.91 37.80 16.06
C ASP A 83 -23.07 38.63 15.47
N LYS A 84 -23.46 38.39 14.22
CA LYS A 84 -24.62 39.01 13.56
C LYS A 84 -25.91 38.22 13.74
N ASP A 85 -25.82 36.97 14.20
CA ASP A 85 -26.97 36.12 14.42
C ASP A 85 -27.65 36.50 15.76
N PRO A 86 -28.97 36.81 15.80
CA PRO A 86 -29.68 37.17 17.03
C PRO A 86 -29.72 36.05 18.07
N TYR A 87 -29.37 34.81 17.70
CA TYR A 87 -29.24 33.71 18.64
C TYR A 87 -27.85 33.60 19.29
N PHE A 88 -26.88 34.38 18.84
CA PHE A 88 -25.54 34.40 19.42
C PHE A 88 -25.53 34.92 20.87
N ASN A 89 -24.80 34.22 21.74
CA ASN A 89 -24.76 34.48 23.19
C ASN A 89 -26.14 34.47 23.87
N THR A 90 -27.10 33.72 23.31
CA THR A 90 -28.40 33.45 23.94
C THR A 90 -28.51 31.99 24.38
N ALA A 91 -29.59 31.64 25.08
CA ALA A 91 -29.91 30.25 25.40
C ALA A 91 -30.08 29.36 24.15
N ASN A 92 -30.34 29.97 22.98
CA ASN A 92 -30.50 29.28 21.69
C ASN A 92 -29.22 29.34 20.84
N SER A 93 -28.04 29.51 21.44
CA SER A 93 -26.77 29.60 20.70
C SER A 93 -26.52 28.37 19.81
N ASN A 94 -27.12 27.22 20.13
CA ASN A 94 -27.13 26.02 19.30
C ASN A 94 -27.84 26.21 17.95
N MET A 95 -28.62 27.27 17.74
CA MET A 95 -29.32 27.60 16.49
C MET A 95 -28.59 28.65 15.63
N VAL A 96 -27.41 29.13 16.07
CA VAL A 96 -26.60 30.08 15.30
C VAL A 96 -26.21 29.51 13.94
N THR A 97 -26.34 30.34 12.90
CA THR A 97 -26.21 29.97 11.48
C THR A 97 -24.87 30.40 10.89
N THR A 98 -23.80 29.76 11.36
CA THR A 98 -22.43 29.88 10.83
C THR A 98 -21.96 28.56 10.23
N ARG A 99 -20.66 28.41 9.95
CA ARG A 99 -20.10 27.14 9.46
C ARG A 99 -20.25 26.06 10.51
N TRP A 100 -20.57 24.85 10.09
CA TRP A 100 -20.75 23.72 10.99
C TRP A 100 -19.51 23.43 11.84
N ARG A 101 -18.31 23.69 11.32
CA ARG A 101 -17.03 23.49 12.03
C ARG A 101 -16.63 24.62 13.01
N TRP A 102 -17.43 25.68 13.13
CA TRP A 102 -17.07 26.86 13.94
C TRP A 102 -17.90 27.01 15.20
N ASP A 103 -17.34 27.76 16.14
CA ASP A 103 -18.04 28.25 17.34
C ASP A 103 -19.31 29.03 16.97
N PRO A 104 -20.35 29.04 17.82
CA PRO A 104 -20.34 28.58 19.22
C PRO A 104 -20.67 27.09 19.42
N ASN A 105 -20.99 26.33 18.36
CA ASN A 105 -21.40 24.93 18.48
C ASN A 105 -20.76 24.08 17.36
N PRO A 106 -19.44 23.84 17.44
CA PRO A 106 -18.70 23.16 16.37
C PRO A 106 -19.12 21.68 16.29
N ARG A 107 -19.63 21.31 15.11
CA ARG A 107 -19.85 19.94 14.65
C ARG A 107 -19.25 19.86 13.24
N PRO A 108 -17.94 19.67 13.08
CA PRO A 108 -17.33 19.61 11.74
C PRO A 108 -17.92 18.50 10.88
N GLU A 109 -17.82 18.67 9.57
CA GLU A 109 -18.41 17.85 8.51
C GLU A 109 -17.83 16.43 8.54
N ASN A 110 -16.53 16.31 8.85
CA ASN A 110 -15.83 15.03 8.94
C ASN A 110 -16.40 14.09 10.03
N MET A 111 -17.14 14.58 11.04
CA MET A 111 -17.84 13.73 12.02
C MET A 111 -19.01 12.96 11.41
N LEU A 112 -19.53 13.45 10.28
CA LEU A 112 -20.60 12.81 9.54
C LEU A 112 -20.06 12.10 8.29
N LEU A 113 -19.24 12.78 7.47
CA LEU A 113 -18.82 12.32 6.15
C LEU A 113 -17.44 11.64 6.12
N GLY A 114 -16.58 11.94 7.09
CA GLY A 114 -15.18 11.52 7.10
C GLY A 114 -14.23 12.48 6.36
N VAL A 115 -14.77 13.47 5.64
CA VAL A 115 -14.05 14.53 4.93
C VAL A 115 -14.69 15.89 5.18
N MET A 116 -13.99 16.96 4.83
CA MET A 116 -14.36 18.36 5.03
C MET A 116 -14.03 19.18 3.79
N TYR A 117 -14.89 20.16 3.47
CA TYR A 117 -14.61 21.15 2.42
C TYR A 117 -13.22 21.75 2.59
N ASN A 118 -12.49 21.76 1.47
CA ASN A 118 -11.14 22.27 1.37
C ASN A 118 -11.04 23.45 0.42
N TYR A 119 -11.47 23.28 -0.84
CA TYR A 119 -11.15 24.26 -1.89
C TYR A 119 -12.13 24.29 -3.07
N ASP A 120 -12.25 25.49 -3.63
CA ASP A 120 -12.93 25.88 -4.87
C ASP A 120 -12.14 27.05 -5.48
N PRO A 121 -12.00 27.15 -6.82
CA PRO A 121 -12.43 26.17 -7.82
C PRO A 121 -11.34 25.15 -8.16
N VAL A 122 -11.75 23.89 -8.32
CA VAL A 122 -10.93 22.82 -8.94
C VAL A 122 -11.55 22.47 -10.28
N VAL A 123 -10.75 22.53 -11.36
CA VAL A 123 -11.27 22.33 -12.72
C VAL A 123 -10.74 21.03 -13.30
N ASP A 124 -11.66 20.08 -13.51
CA ASP A 124 -11.52 18.86 -14.30
C ASP A 124 -10.24 18.06 -14.02
N GLN A 125 -9.84 18.01 -12.76
CA GLN A 125 -8.70 17.21 -12.33
C GLN A 125 -9.07 15.72 -12.34
N PRO A 126 -8.08 14.82 -12.41
CA PRO A 126 -8.36 13.40 -12.34
C PRO A 126 -8.76 12.98 -10.93
N LEU A 127 -9.75 12.11 -10.84
CA LEU A 127 -9.99 11.32 -9.63
C LEU A 127 -9.02 10.13 -9.62
N VAL A 128 -8.16 10.02 -8.61
CA VAL A 128 -7.09 9.02 -8.55
C VAL A 128 -7.37 8.00 -7.45
N VAL A 129 -7.35 6.72 -7.82
CA VAL A 129 -7.62 5.60 -6.91
C VAL A 129 -6.48 5.42 -5.91
N ALA A 130 -6.79 5.47 -4.61
CA ALA A 130 -5.81 5.23 -3.54
C ALA A 130 -5.77 3.76 -3.10
N ASP A 131 -6.94 3.12 -3.02
CA ASP A 131 -7.08 1.72 -2.57
C ASP A 131 -7.85 0.90 -3.61
N GLY A 132 -7.18 0.53 -4.70
CA GLY A 132 -7.79 -0.21 -5.80
C GLY A 132 -8.14 -1.66 -5.48
N LEU A 133 -7.75 -2.15 -4.29
CA LEU A 133 -8.12 -3.48 -3.81
C LEU A 133 -9.35 -3.45 -2.90
N HIS A 134 -9.88 -2.27 -2.60
CA HIS A 134 -11.15 -2.10 -1.90
C HIS A 134 -12.32 -2.72 -2.69
N TRP A 135 -13.24 -3.41 -2.00
CA TRP A 135 -14.35 -4.17 -2.61
C TRP A 135 -15.24 -3.32 -3.54
N MET A 136 -15.27 -2.00 -3.34
CA MET A 136 -16.05 -1.09 -4.18
C MET A 136 -15.57 -1.04 -5.63
N PHE A 137 -14.31 -1.40 -5.90
CA PHE A 137 -13.73 -1.46 -7.23
C PHE A 137 -13.96 -2.81 -7.94
N LYS A 138 -14.72 -3.72 -7.32
CA LYS A 138 -15.02 -5.03 -7.91
C LYS A 138 -15.65 -4.91 -9.31
N GLY A 139 -15.08 -5.61 -10.28
CA GLY A 139 -15.59 -5.63 -11.65
C GLY A 139 -15.32 -4.34 -12.42
N THR A 140 -14.46 -3.46 -11.90
CA THR A 140 -13.89 -2.33 -12.63
C THR A 140 -12.55 -2.72 -13.25
N SER A 141 -12.05 -1.92 -14.18
CA SER A 141 -10.69 -2.02 -14.71
C SER A 141 -9.63 -1.32 -13.83
N LEU A 142 -10.06 -0.64 -12.77
CA LEU A 142 -9.26 0.29 -11.98
C LEU A 142 -8.39 -0.41 -10.94
N ARG A 143 -7.20 0.16 -10.68
CA ARG A 143 -6.25 -0.21 -9.61
C ARG A 143 -5.73 1.02 -8.88
N THR A 144 -5.04 0.85 -7.76
CA THR A 144 -4.30 1.95 -7.10
C THR A 144 -3.45 2.71 -8.11
N GLY A 145 -3.51 4.05 -8.07
CA GLY A 145 -2.86 4.95 -9.02
C GLY A 145 -3.65 5.19 -10.32
N SER A 146 -4.75 4.45 -10.57
CA SER A 146 -5.58 4.69 -11.75
C SER A 146 -6.16 6.10 -11.69
N SER A 147 -6.01 6.82 -12.79
CA SER A 147 -6.41 8.21 -12.94
C SER A 147 -7.64 8.29 -13.83
N ILE A 148 -8.74 8.84 -13.30
CA ILE A 148 -10.01 8.95 -14.00
C ILE A 148 -10.24 10.42 -14.35
N PRO A 149 -10.07 10.83 -15.63
CA PRO A 149 -10.05 12.24 -15.99
C PRO A 149 -11.37 12.97 -15.71
N GLY A 150 -11.28 14.21 -15.21
CA GLY A 150 -12.40 15.15 -15.17
C GLY A 150 -13.49 14.86 -14.14
N LEU A 151 -13.21 14.00 -13.16
CA LEU A 151 -14.15 13.65 -12.09
C LEU A 151 -13.76 14.21 -10.72
N LEU A 152 -12.65 14.93 -10.64
CA LEU A 152 -12.27 15.71 -9.47
C LEU A 152 -12.42 17.20 -9.77
N GLY A 153 -13.42 17.84 -9.18
CA GLY A 153 -13.55 19.27 -9.32
C GLY A 153 -14.88 19.87 -8.92
N TYR A 154 -15.07 21.09 -9.43
CA TYR A 154 -15.87 22.16 -8.87
C TYR A 154 -15.38 22.48 -7.45
N GLU A 155 -15.79 21.68 -6.48
CA GLU A 155 -15.37 21.78 -5.09
C GLU A 155 -14.86 20.42 -4.62
N VAL A 156 -13.86 20.46 -3.73
CA VAL A 156 -13.20 19.25 -3.22
C VAL A 156 -13.10 19.23 -1.70
N ASP A 157 -13.20 18.03 -1.15
CA ASP A 157 -13.04 17.78 0.27
C ASP A 157 -11.72 17.05 0.58
N GLU A 158 -11.27 17.13 1.82
CA GLU A 158 -10.12 16.39 2.35
C GLU A 158 -10.39 15.87 3.78
N THR A 159 -9.61 14.93 4.29
CA THR A 159 -9.89 14.25 5.57
C THR A 159 -9.68 15.10 6.84
N LEU A 160 -8.98 16.26 6.79
CA LEU A 160 -8.64 17.15 7.92
C LEU A 160 -9.03 16.65 9.32
N GLY A 161 -8.19 15.81 9.94
CA GLY A 161 -8.41 15.34 11.32
C GLY A 161 -9.65 14.46 11.51
N SER A 162 -9.99 13.65 10.50
CA SER A 162 -11.18 12.79 10.50
C SER A 162 -11.29 11.89 11.73
N THR A 163 -12.52 11.69 12.19
CA THR A 163 -12.87 10.98 13.44
C THR A 163 -13.73 9.75 13.22
N LEU A 164 -14.08 9.41 11.97
CA LEU A 164 -14.87 8.22 11.69
C LEU A 164 -14.05 6.93 11.94
N PRO A 165 -14.66 5.90 12.54
CA PRO A 165 -13.97 4.63 12.79
C PRO A 165 -13.69 3.89 11.48
N ASN A 166 -12.58 3.14 11.44
CA ASN A 166 -12.20 2.29 10.30
C ASN A 166 -12.20 3.05 8.95
N LEU A 167 -11.87 4.34 8.96
CA LEU A 167 -11.86 5.15 7.75
C LEU A 167 -10.71 4.74 6.83
N ARG A 168 -11.06 4.54 5.55
CA ARG A 168 -10.17 4.22 4.44
C ARG A 168 -10.22 5.35 3.44
N VAL A 169 -9.06 5.82 3.00
CA VAL A 169 -8.94 6.68 1.82
C VAL A 169 -8.98 5.77 0.59
N VAL A 170 -10.02 5.89 -0.22
CA VAL A 170 -10.22 5.09 -1.44
C VAL A 170 -9.91 5.87 -2.72
N PHE A 171 -9.91 7.20 -2.64
CA PHE A 171 -9.37 8.11 -3.65
C PHE A 171 -8.47 9.15 -2.99
N GLU A 172 -7.32 9.43 -3.59
CA GLU A 172 -6.39 10.49 -3.17
C GLU A 172 -5.91 11.22 -4.43
N SER A 173 -6.50 12.37 -4.68
CA SER A 173 -6.43 13.02 -5.99
C SER A 173 -5.72 14.36 -5.89
N PRO A 174 -4.62 14.58 -6.63
CA PRO A 174 -3.90 15.84 -6.59
C PRO A 174 -4.68 16.94 -7.31
N TYR A 175 -4.61 18.16 -6.78
CA TYR A 175 -5.07 19.36 -7.44
C TYR A 175 -4.16 20.54 -7.07
N THR A 176 -4.16 21.58 -7.90
CA THR A 176 -3.32 22.77 -7.71
C THR A 176 -4.14 23.91 -7.13
N PHE A 177 -3.64 24.54 -6.07
CA PHE A 177 -4.17 25.82 -5.60
C PHE A 177 -3.84 26.92 -6.61
N ASN A 178 -4.85 27.63 -7.09
CA ASN A 178 -4.66 28.63 -8.13
C ASN A 178 -3.77 29.79 -7.66
N GLU A 179 -3.86 30.20 -6.39
CA GLU A 179 -3.17 31.38 -5.86
C GLU A 179 -1.68 31.11 -5.57
N THR A 180 -1.35 29.90 -5.14
CA THR A 180 -0.01 29.56 -4.65
C THR A 180 0.75 28.58 -5.53
N GLN A 181 0.06 27.98 -6.50
CA GLN A 181 0.58 26.90 -7.35
C GLN A 181 1.06 25.67 -6.55
N LEU A 182 0.66 25.55 -5.27
CA LEU A 182 0.93 24.39 -4.44
C LEU A 182 0.00 23.24 -4.84
N VAL A 183 0.56 22.03 -4.90
CA VAL A 183 -0.22 20.81 -5.07
C VAL A 183 -0.73 20.36 -3.70
N ARG A 184 -2.03 20.08 -3.61
CA ARG A 184 -2.70 19.46 -2.47
C ARG A 184 -3.53 18.26 -2.92
N ASN A 185 -4.00 17.47 -1.97
CA ASN A 185 -4.79 16.28 -2.24
C ASN A 185 -6.22 16.44 -1.74
N SER A 186 -7.17 16.06 -2.58
CA SER A 186 -8.54 15.76 -2.20
C SER A 186 -8.67 14.27 -1.87
N HIS A 187 -9.60 13.93 -0.99
CA HIS A 187 -9.80 12.55 -0.54
C HIS A 187 -11.24 12.09 -0.73
N GLY A 188 -11.41 10.91 -1.33
CA GLY A 188 -12.62 10.12 -1.23
C GLY A 188 -12.43 9.01 -0.21
N VAL A 189 -13.43 8.76 0.65
CA VAL A 189 -13.30 7.88 1.81
C VAL A 189 -14.45 6.87 1.93
N MET A 190 -14.14 5.71 2.51
CA MET A 190 -15.09 4.71 2.98
C MET A 190 -14.86 4.46 4.47
N SER A 191 -15.92 4.38 5.27
CA SER A 191 -15.85 4.07 6.70
C SER A 191 -16.91 3.04 7.07
N ARG A 192 -16.51 2.06 7.88
CA ARG A 192 -17.38 1.08 8.51
C ARG A 192 -17.72 1.50 9.93
N MET A 193 -18.98 1.78 10.18
CA MET A 193 -19.49 2.17 11.51
C MET A 193 -19.60 0.95 12.44
N PRO A 194 -19.51 1.11 13.77
CA PRO A 194 -19.55 0.00 14.73
C PRO A 194 -20.87 -0.78 14.71
N ASN A 195 -21.97 -0.12 14.34
CA ASN A 195 -23.29 -0.74 14.17
C ASN A 195 -23.45 -1.50 12.84
N GLY A 196 -22.41 -1.56 12.01
CA GLY A 196 -22.46 -2.22 10.71
C GLY A 196 -23.07 -1.37 9.58
N ALA A 197 -23.30 -0.08 9.77
CA ALA A 197 -23.57 0.83 8.66
C ALA A 197 -22.27 1.23 7.94
N PHE A 198 -22.37 1.72 6.72
CA PHE A 198 -21.27 2.35 6.01
C PHE A 198 -21.46 3.85 5.83
N THR A 199 -20.36 4.57 5.69
CA THR A 199 -20.33 5.94 5.20
C THR A 199 -19.32 6.03 4.06
N PHE A 200 -19.75 6.49 2.89
CA PHE A 200 -18.88 6.75 1.74
C PHE A 200 -19.01 8.21 1.33
N ALA A 201 -17.89 8.88 1.06
CA ALA A 201 -17.87 10.20 0.46
C ALA A 201 -16.87 10.25 -0.69
N THR A 202 -17.29 10.80 -1.84
CA THR A 202 -16.42 10.92 -3.03
C THR A 202 -15.37 12.01 -2.87
N GLY A 203 -15.67 13.05 -2.08
CA GLY A 203 -14.81 14.22 -1.94
C GLY A 203 -14.80 15.12 -3.17
N SER A 204 -15.73 14.92 -4.11
CA SER A 204 -15.91 15.76 -5.29
C SER A 204 -17.37 15.86 -5.72
N ILE A 205 -17.79 17.06 -6.11
CA ILE A 205 -19.08 17.33 -6.77
C ILE A 205 -19.19 16.62 -8.12
N GLN A 206 -18.08 16.48 -8.85
CA GLN A 206 -18.09 16.02 -10.24
C GLN A 206 -18.34 14.52 -10.43
N TRP A 207 -18.54 13.74 -9.36
CA TRP A 207 -18.79 12.29 -9.45
C TRP A 207 -19.89 11.92 -10.45
N ALA A 208 -21.01 12.66 -10.44
CA ALA A 208 -22.16 12.38 -11.29
C ALA A 208 -21.84 12.47 -12.79
N TRP A 209 -20.79 13.20 -13.18
CA TRP A 209 -20.37 13.30 -14.58
C TRP A 209 -19.83 11.99 -15.13
N GLY A 210 -19.37 11.09 -14.26
CA GLY A 210 -18.95 9.74 -14.61
C GLY A 210 -20.13 8.77 -14.81
N LEU A 211 -21.34 9.12 -14.37
CA LEU A 211 -22.50 8.23 -14.43
C LEU A 211 -23.27 8.35 -15.73
N ASP A 212 -23.38 9.57 -16.28
CA ASP A 212 -24.20 9.83 -17.46
C ASP A 212 -23.72 11.06 -18.24
N ASN A 213 -23.94 11.01 -19.55
CA ASN A 213 -23.76 12.13 -20.48
C ASN A 213 -25.10 12.62 -21.06
N ASP A 214 -26.22 11.97 -20.74
CA ASP A 214 -27.53 12.38 -21.23
C ASP A 214 -27.82 13.84 -20.82
N LEU A 215 -28.44 14.58 -21.74
CA LEU A 215 -28.75 16.01 -21.60
C LEU A 215 -27.55 16.96 -21.57
N VAL A 216 -26.32 16.48 -21.78
CA VAL A 216 -25.12 17.32 -21.88
C VAL A 216 -24.64 17.38 -23.32
N THR A 217 -24.56 18.60 -23.86
CA THR A 217 -23.93 18.80 -25.17
C THR A 217 -22.42 18.97 -25.01
N PRO A 218 -21.59 18.50 -25.97
CA PRO A 218 -20.14 18.75 -25.95
C PRO A 218 -19.73 20.23 -25.97
N LYS A 219 -20.70 21.15 -26.17
CA LYS A 219 -20.49 22.60 -26.07
C LYS A 219 -20.53 23.10 -24.63
N GLU A 220 -21.18 22.39 -23.73
CA GLU A 220 -21.36 22.78 -22.32
C GLU A 220 -20.24 22.24 -21.43
N ARG A 221 -19.80 21.00 -21.65
CA ARG A 221 -18.65 20.39 -20.98
C ARG A 221 -18.11 19.19 -21.76
N ARG A 222 -16.88 18.78 -21.42
CA ARG A 222 -16.33 17.49 -21.86
C ARG A 222 -17.18 16.32 -21.32
N LEU A 223 -17.24 15.25 -22.09
CA LEU A 223 -17.96 14.03 -21.75
C LEU A 223 -17.06 13.13 -20.90
N TYR A 224 -17.50 12.83 -19.68
CA TYR A 224 -16.70 12.12 -18.67
C TYR A 224 -17.31 10.80 -18.21
N MET A 225 -18.45 10.39 -18.80
CA MET A 225 -19.08 9.10 -18.49
C MET A 225 -18.07 7.95 -18.55
N ASN A 226 -18.08 7.13 -17.51
CA ASN A 226 -17.11 6.07 -17.30
C ASN A 226 -17.81 4.85 -16.70
N ASP A 227 -17.69 3.69 -17.37
CA ASP A 227 -18.38 2.47 -16.94
C ASP A 227 -17.84 1.90 -15.62
N ASP A 228 -16.58 2.16 -15.28
CA ASP A 228 -16.00 1.81 -13.98
C ASP A 228 -16.65 2.64 -12.86
N ILE A 229 -16.92 3.93 -13.08
CA ILE A 229 -17.63 4.77 -12.09
C ILE A 229 -19.05 4.28 -11.87
N LYS A 230 -19.77 3.94 -12.95
CA LYS A 230 -21.09 3.29 -12.84
C LYS A 230 -21.00 1.99 -12.04
N GLN A 231 -19.96 1.19 -12.26
CA GLN A 231 -19.77 -0.08 -11.56
C GLN A 231 -19.43 0.12 -10.08
N ILE A 232 -18.59 1.09 -9.73
CA ILE A 232 -18.31 1.46 -8.34
C ILE A 232 -19.60 1.88 -7.62
N THR A 233 -20.39 2.76 -8.24
CA THR A 233 -21.68 3.19 -7.67
C THR A 233 -22.61 1.99 -7.49
N ARG A 234 -22.69 1.06 -8.45
CA ARG A 234 -23.47 -0.18 -8.30
C ARG A 234 -23.00 -1.02 -7.11
N ASN A 235 -21.70 -1.21 -6.94
CA ASN A 235 -21.15 -2.00 -5.84
C ASN A 235 -21.48 -1.38 -4.47
N ILE A 236 -21.29 -0.06 -4.33
CA ILE A 236 -21.58 0.68 -3.10
C ILE A 236 -23.06 0.52 -2.74
N LEU A 237 -23.95 0.78 -3.69
CA LEU A 237 -25.39 0.69 -3.44
C LEU A 237 -25.83 -0.74 -3.10
N ALA A 238 -25.25 -1.75 -3.75
CA ALA A 238 -25.56 -3.15 -3.44
C ALA A 238 -25.18 -3.53 -2.00
N VAL A 239 -23.97 -3.16 -1.56
CA VAL A 239 -23.50 -3.43 -0.20
C VAL A 239 -24.28 -2.62 0.84
N PHE A 240 -24.63 -1.37 0.53
CA PHE A 240 -25.34 -0.52 1.48
C PHE A 240 -26.80 -0.94 1.64
N ALA A 241 -27.37 -1.59 0.62
CA ALA A 241 -28.71 -2.17 0.69
C ALA A 241 -28.76 -3.43 1.57
N ASP A 242 -27.66 -4.18 1.68
CA ASP A 242 -27.59 -5.36 2.56
C ASP A 242 -26.19 -5.52 3.17
N PRO A 243 -25.87 -4.71 4.21
CA PRO A 243 -24.55 -4.74 4.80
C PRO A 243 -24.30 -6.09 5.51
N PRO A 244 -23.07 -6.64 5.43
CA PRO A 244 -22.69 -7.84 6.17
C PRO A 244 -22.80 -7.61 7.69
N ALA A 245 -22.72 -8.69 8.47
CA ALA A 245 -22.73 -8.59 9.94
C ALA A 245 -21.59 -7.68 10.46
N PRO A 246 -21.78 -6.97 11.60
CA PRO A 246 -20.72 -6.18 12.22
C PRO A 246 -19.45 -7.01 12.47
N GLY A 247 -18.28 -6.43 12.19
CA GLY A 247 -16.99 -7.12 12.30
C GLY A 247 -16.57 -7.95 11.08
N LEU A 248 -17.45 -8.10 10.09
CA LEU A 248 -17.10 -8.62 8.77
C LEU A 248 -17.08 -7.47 7.76
N GLU A 249 -15.99 -7.33 7.01
CA GLU A 249 -15.99 -6.52 5.80
C GLU A 249 -16.90 -7.19 4.74
N PRO A 250 -17.50 -6.43 3.81
CA PRO A 250 -18.29 -6.98 2.73
C PRO A 250 -17.47 -8.03 2.02
N LEU A 251 -17.98 -9.27 2.08
CA LEU A 251 -17.42 -10.33 1.29
C LEU A 251 -17.36 -9.81 -0.15
N MET A 252 -16.19 -9.93 -0.77
CA MET A 252 -16.11 -10.06 -2.21
C MET A 252 -16.86 -11.35 -2.54
N SER A 253 -18.20 -11.30 -2.58
CA SER A 253 -19.04 -12.40 -3.05
C SER A 253 -18.60 -12.66 -4.47
N ALA A 254 -17.72 -13.64 -4.65
CA ALA A 254 -16.88 -13.79 -5.81
C ALA A 254 -16.16 -12.47 -6.21
N TYR A 255 -14.96 -12.23 -5.67
CA TYR A 255 -13.89 -12.17 -6.65
C TYR A 255 -14.07 -13.46 -7.45
N ASN A 256 -14.30 -13.37 -8.76
CA ASN A 256 -13.66 -14.36 -9.58
C ASN A 256 -12.15 -14.14 -9.34
N VAL A 257 -11.65 -14.60 -8.19
CA VAL A 257 -10.39 -15.29 -8.19
C VAL A 257 -10.79 -16.45 -9.08
N VAL A 258 -10.53 -16.31 -10.37
CA VAL A 258 -10.01 -17.45 -11.08
C VAL A 258 -8.80 -17.79 -10.23
N ALA A 259 -9.00 -18.66 -9.23
CA ALA A 259 -7.93 -19.47 -8.71
C ALA A 259 -7.47 -20.19 -9.96
N ASN A 260 -6.47 -19.62 -10.65
CA ASN A 260 -5.57 -20.25 -11.61
C ASN A 260 -4.85 -19.31 -12.59
N ASP A 261 -5.18 -18.02 -12.71
CA ASP A 261 -4.34 -17.15 -13.55
C ASP A 261 -3.35 -16.37 -12.69
N CYS A 262 -2.27 -17.06 -12.29
CA CYS A 262 -0.91 -16.52 -12.31
C CYS A 262 -0.12 -17.35 -13.34
N PRO A 263 -0.35 -17.15 -14.67
CA PRO A 263 0.15 -18.04 -15.71
C PRO A 263 1.68 -18.05 -15.81
N SER A 264 2.33 -17.02 -15.25
CA SER A 264 3.78 -16.89 -15.17
C SER A 264 4.20 -16.43 -13.78
N ALA A 265 4.10 -17.31 -12.77
CA ALA A 265 4.94 -17.21 -11.58
C ALA A 265 6.40 -17.56 -11.96
N THR A 266 6.99 -16.83 -12.89
CA THR A 266 8.43 -16.87 -13.18
C THR A 266 9.09 -15.90 -12.21
N GLY A 267 9.38 -16.39 -11.01
CA GLY A 267 10.07 -15.63 -9.96
C GLY A 267 9.12 -15.11 -8.87
N GLY A 268 9.30 -15.65 -7.67
CA GLY A 268 8.80 -15.08 -6.43
C GLY A 268 9.87 -15.27 -5.36
N LEU A 269 9.93 -14.37 -4.39
CA LEU A 269 10.84 -14.53 -3.26
C LEU A 269 10.33 -15.65 -2.38
N VAL A 270 11.11 -16.72 -2.31
CA VAL A 270 10.84 -17.83 -1.43
C VAL A 270 11.15 -17.40 0.00
N LEU A 271 10.11 -17.37 0.84
CA LEU A 271 10.26 -17.11 2.26
C LEU A 271 10.53 -18.42 3.00
N ASN A 272 9.69 -19.44 2.75
CA ASN A 272 9.78 -20.74 3.42
C ASN A 272 9.41 -21.89 2.48
N THR A 273 10.37 -22.75 2.18
CA THR A 273 10.25 -24.10 1.59
C THR A 273 10.24 -25.19 2.65
N PHE A 274 10.67 -24.85 3.86
CA PHE A 274 10.87 -25.79 4.98
C PHE A 274 11.77 -27.00 4.63
N SER A 275 12.56 -26.90 3.57
CA SER A 275 13.37 -28.01 3.04
C SER A 275 14.53 -28.39 3.97
N SER A 276 14.98 -27.46 4.83
CA SER A 276 16.02 -27.66 5.84
C SER A 276 15.61 -28.59 7.00
N GLY A 277 14.31 -28.89 7.17
CA GLY A 277 13.83 -29.67 8.32
C GLY A 277 13.93 -28.96 9.69
N SER A 278 14.34 -27.68 9.70
CA SER A 278 14.64 -26.91 10.91
C SER A 278 13.68 -25.74 11.08
N LEU A 279 13.32 -25.40 12.33
CA LEU A 279 12.55 -24.22 12.73
C LEU A 279 13.46 -23.13 13.31
N VAL A 280 14.64 -22.93 12.72
CA VAL A 280 15.60 -21.93 13.18
C VAL A 280 15.62 -20.73 12.24
N ALA A 281 15.81 -20.97 10.95
CA ALA A 281 15.89 -19.93 9.94
C ALA A 281 15.09 -20.29 8.69
N ASN A 282 14.49 -19.27 8.08
CA ASN A 282 13.79 -19.36 6.81
C ASN A 282 14.76 -19.30 5.61
N ASP A 283 14.26 -19.36 4.38
CA ASP A 283 15.11 -19.36 3.17
C ASP A 283 15.80 -18.01 2.91
N LEU A 284 15.42 -16.95 3.64
CA LEU A 284 16.14 -15.67 3.68
C LEU A 284 17.24 -15.64 4.75
N GLY A 285 17.47 -16.74 5.47
CA GLY A 285 18.38 -16.81 6.60
C GLY A 285 17.90 -16.03 7.83
N ARG A 286 16.60 -15.72 7.93
CA ARG A 286 15.99 -14.96 9.03
C ARG A 286 15.28 -15.88 10.01
N ALA A 287 15.18 -15.46 11.27
CA ALA A 287 14.54 -16.25 12.31
C ALA A 287 13.10 -16.65 11.95
N MET A 288 12.75 -17.91 12.18
CA MET A 288 11.38 -18.39 12.13
C MET A 288 11.17 -19.39 13.26
N ASN A 289 10.09 -19.27 14.03
CA ASN A 289 9.78 -20.20 15.12
C ASN A 289 8.35 -19.97 15.64
N ASP A 290 7.89 -20.81 16.57
CA ASP A 290 6.64 -20.70 17.31
C ASP A 290 6.79 -20.06 18.70
N ASP A 291 7.99 -19.60 19.07
CA ASP A 291 8.37 -19.05 20.38
C ASP A 291 7.95 -19.86 21.62
N GLY A 292 7.60 -21.13 21.44
CA GLY A 292 7.05 -22.02 22.46
C GLY A 292 5.56 -21.82 22.72
N THR A 293 4.87 -20.94 21.98
CA THR A 293 3.44 -20.65 22.20
C THR A 293 2.52 -21.57 21.40
N MET A 294 3.00 -22.25 20.36
CA MET A 294 2.26 -23.31 19.67
C MET A 294 3.13 -24.54 19.39
N SER A 295 2.52 -25.69 19.06
CA SER A 295 3.32 -26.83 18.63
C SER A 295 3.59 -26.69 17.13
N ALA A 296 4.83 -26.36 16.78
CA ALA A 296 5.33 -26.35 15.41
C ALA A 296 6.33 -27.49 15.16
N SER A 297 6.24 -28.12 14.00
CA SER A 297 7.25 -29.07 13.54
C SER A 297 7.41 -28.99 12.02
N VAL A 298 8.59 -29.32 11.52
CA VAL A 298 8.85 -29.44 10.09
C VAL A 298 9.20 -30.88 9.77
N ALA A 299 8.48 -31.48 8.82
CA ALA A 299 8.75 -32.81 8.33
C ALA A 299 8.41 -32.90 6.84
N GLY A 300 9.29 -33.53 6.05
CA GLY A 300 9.06 -33.75 4.63
C GLY A 300 8.88 -32.47 3.81
N GLY A 301 9.57 -31.39 4.18
CA GLY A 301 9.44 -30.08 3.52
C GLY A 301 8.19 -29.30 3.91
N ARG A 302 7.48 -29.68 4.98
CA ARG A 302 6.23 -29.03 5.37
C ARG A 302 6.19 -28.64 6.83
N LEU A 303 5.73 -27.43 7.10
CA LEU A 303 5.42 -26.96 8.44
C LEU A 303 4.09 -27.54 8.91
N SER A 304 4.04 -28.07 10.13
CA SER A 304 2.81 -28.46 10.82
C SER A 304 2.64 -27.61 12.06
N LEU A 305 1.51 -26.93 12.18
CA LEU A 305 1.15 -26.07 13.30
C LEU A 305 -0.09 -26.63 13.98
N THR A 306 0.03 -26.99 15.26
CA THR A 306 -1.11 -27.43 16.07
C THR A 306 -1.51 -26.33 17.04
N SER A 307 -2.80 -25.95 16.99
CA SER A 307 -3.35 -24.84 17.76
C SER A 307 -3.22 -25.02 19.28
N THR A 308 -2.78 -23.95 19.94
CA THR A 308 -3.06 -23.64 21.35
C THR A 308 -3.93 -22.37 21.41
N ALA A 309 -4.58 -22.08 22.53
CA ALA A 309 -5.56 -21.00 22.63
C ALA A 309 -5.03 -19.60 22.20
N ASN A 310 -3.72 -19.33 22.33
CA ASN A 310 -3.10 -18.03 22.02
C ASN A 310 -1.77 -18.15 21.23
N GLY A 311 -1.50 -19.32 20.63
CA GLY A 311 -0.22 -19.57 19.97
C GLY A 311 -0.09 -18.94 18.59
N TYR A 312 1.15 -18.68 18.19
CA TYR A 312 1.50 -18.19 16.86
C TYR A 312 2.83 -18.74 16.38
N TRP A 313 3.01 -18.76 15.06
CA TRP A 313 4.28 -19.03 14.41
C TRP A 313 4.63 -17.83 13.55
N TYR A 314 5.91 -17.47 13.51
CA TYR A 314 6.39 -16.35 12.72
C TYR A 314 7.54 -16.74 11.80
N SER A 315 7.66 -16.00 10.70
CA SER A 315 8.85 -15.98 9.86
C SER A 315 9.23 -14.54 9.57
N MET A 316 10.45 -14.17 9.95
CA MET A 316 10.97 -12.81 9.78
C MET A 316 11.38 -12.56 8.33
N LEU A 317 11.08 -11.37 7.82
CA LEU A 317 11.59 -10.91 6.51
C LEU A 317 12.81 -9.99 6.69
N GLY A 318 12.85 -9.22 7.78
CA GLY A 318 13.99 -8.38 8.18
C GLY A 318 14.86 -9.00 9.27
N ASN A 319 16.04 -8.43 9.52
CA ASN A 319 16.91 -8.82 10.63
C ASN A 319 16.28 -8.50 12.00
N SER A 320 16.64 -9.32 13.00
CA SER A 320 16.42 -9.03 14.41
C SER A 320 17.16 -7.75 14.80
N GLY A 321 16.44 -6.63 14.92
CA GLY A 321 17.03 -5.30 15.16
C GLY A 321 16.26 -4.12 14.58
N GLY A 322 15.20 -4.36 13.80
CA GLY A 322 14.31 -3.28 13.31
C GLY A 322 14.48 -2.91 11.83
N THR A 323 15.26 -3.65 11.04
CA THR A 323 15.33 -3.44 9.59
C THR A 323 14.04 -3.92 8.94
N CYS A 324 13.44 -3.09 8.10
CA CYS A 324 12.30 -3.51 7.28
C CYS A 324 12.80 -4.17 5.99
N PHE A 325 12.09 -5.19 5.54
CA PHE A 325 12.24 -5.79 4.23
C PHE A 325 11.40 -5.01 3.21
N ASP A 326 12.04 -4.52 2.14
CA ASP A 326 11.32 -3.90 1.03
C ASP A 326 10.73 -4.99 0.13
N GLY A 327 9.44 -5.24 0.29
CA GLY A 327 8.67 -6.16 -0.54
C GLY A 327 7.89 -5.47 -1.65
N SER A 328 8.20 -4.22 -2.00
CA SER A 328 7.45 -3.46 -3.02
C SER A 328 7.48 -4.07 -4.42
N LEU A 329 8.45 -4.94 -4.71
CA LEU A 329 8.54 -5.74 -5.95
C LEU A 329 7.52 -6.87 -6.03
N TYR A 330 6.82 -7.16 -4.92
CA TYR A 330 5.82 -8.20 -4.83
C TYR A 330 4.45 -7.58 -4.55
N ASN A 331 3.41 -8.22 -5.07
CA ASN A 331 2.05 -7.75 -4.91
C ASN A 331 1.13 -8.79 -4.27
N ALA A 332 1.65 -9.97 -3.93
CA ALA A 332 0.91 -11.03 -3.26
C ALA A 332 1.81 -11.88 -2.35
N LEU A 333 1.21 -12.38 -1.27
CA LEU A 333 1.70 -13.51 -0.48
C LEU A 333 1.07 -14.79 -1.04
N THR A 334 1.90 -15.80 -1.32
CA THR A 334 1.42 -17.14 -1.66
C THR A 334 1.82 -18.15 -0.61
N LEU A 335 0.94 -19.10 -0.33
CA LEU A 335 1.23 -20.23 0.56
C LEU A 335 0.32 -21.41 0.22
N THR A 336 0.86 -22.63 0.30
CA THR A 336 0.09 -23.86 0.15
C THR A 336 -0.33 -24.36 1.53
N VAL A 337 -1.63 -24.52 1.75
CA VAL A 337 -2.21 -24.87 3.05
C VAL A 337 -3.08 -26.11 2.97
N ARG A 338 -2.98 -26.98 3.96
CA ARG A 338 -3.91 -28.09 4.19
C ARG A 338 -4.38 -28.06 5.64
N ALA A 339 -5.69 -28.15 5.83
CA ALA A 339 -6.33 -28.11 7.15
C ALA A 339 -7.62 -28.94 7.16
N PRO A 340 -8.04 -29.48 8.32
CA PRO A 340 -9.33 -30.14 8.48
C PRO A 340 -10.54 -29.24 8.16
N PRO A 341 -11.70 -29.81 7.78
CA PRO A 341 -12.95 -29.07 7.68
C PRO A 341 -13.29 -28.28 8.95
N GLY A 342 -13.79 -27.06 8.79
CA GLY A 342 -14.15 -26.17 9.90
C GLY A 342 -12.98 -25.42 10.52
N THR A 343 -11.76 -25.55 9.99
CA THR A 343 -10.61 -24.79 10.48
C THR A 343 -10.64 -23.32 10.05
N ASP A 344 -10.16 -22.42 10.90
CA ASP A 344 -9.76 -21.06 10.50
C ASP A 344 -8.50 -20.64 11.25
N PHE A 345 -7.72 -19.74 10.67
CA PHE A 345 -6.57 -19.13 11.31
C PHE A 345 -6.25 -17.77 10.70
N GLN A 346 -5.54 -16.93 11.45
CA GLN A 346 -5.11 -15.61 11.01
C GLN A 346 -3.80 -15.73 10.23
N ILE A 347 -3.80 -15.21 9.00
CA ILE A 347 -2.60 -14.94 8.24
C ILE A 347 -2.31 -13.45 8.41
N GLN A 348 -1.24 -13.12 9.10
CA GLN A 348 -0.85 -11.76 9.40
C GLN A 348 0.42 -11.41 8.63
N LEU A 349 0.40 -10.29 7.91
CA LEU A 349 1.60 -9.72 7.32
C LEU A 349 1.90 -8.42 8.07
N GLN A 350 3.09 -8.36 8.67
CA GLN A 350 3.52 -7.26 9.50
C GLN A 350 4.43 -6.33 8.71
N SER A 351 4.29 -5.02 8.93
CA SER A 351 5.15 -3.98 8.38
C SER A 351 5.44 -2.91 9.44
N ARG A 352 6.27 -1.90 9.14
CA ARG A 352 6.37 -0.68 9.97
C ARG A 352 5.47 0.43 9.47
N ASP A 353 4.98 1.25 10.40
CA ASP A 353 4.22 2.44 10.05
C ASP A 353 5.06 3.52 9.32
N SER A 354 4.40 4.61 8.90
CA SER A 354 5.07 5.74 8.24
C SER A 354 6.17 6.37 9.11
N SER A 355 6.05 6.29 10.45
CA SER A 355 7.05 6.76 11.41
C SER A 355 8.20 5.78 11.66
N CYS A 356 8.15 4.59 11.07
CA CYS A 356 9.10 3.48 11.26
C CYS A 356 9.25 2.99 12.72
N MET A 357 8.37 3.39 13.63
CA MET A 357 8.50 3.11 15.06
C MET A 357 7.66 1.91 15.48
N ASN A 358 6.42 1.80 14.97
CA ASN A 358 5.49 0.76 15.41
C ASN A 358 5.31 -0.32 14.35
N THR A 359 5.10 -1.55 14.82
CA THR A 359 4.68 -2.66 13.95
C THR A 359 3.20 -2.49 13.61
N VAL A 360 2.90 -2.44 12.32
CA VAL A 360 1.56 -2.52 11.76
C VAL A 360 1.29 -3.98 11.41
N THR A 361 0.30 -4.58 12.07
CA THR A 361 -0.13 -5.94 11.81
C THR A 361 -1.40 -5.93 10.97
N SER A 362 -1.30 -6.43 9.75
CA SER A 362 -2.43 -6.57 8.83
C SER A 362 -2.86 -8.03 8.76
N ILE A 363 -4.16 -8.31 8.83
CA ILE A 363 -4.67 -9.66 9.07
C ILE A 363 -5.70 -10.04 8.01
N VAL A 364 -5.63 -11.28 7.52
CA VAL A 364 -6.69 -11.93 6.74
C VAL A 364 -7.04 -13.31 7.33
N SER A 365 -8.26 -13.80 7.06
CA SER A 365 -8.71 -15.13 7.52
C SER A 365 -8.40 -16.19 6.46
N ALA A 366 -7.76 -17.29 6.88
CA ALA A 366 -7.45 -18.40 5.99
C ALA A 366 -8.72 -19.12 5.49
N ALA A 367 -9.77 -19.22 6.31
CA ALA A 367 -11.03 -19.82 5.91
C ALA A 367 -11.68 -19.09 4.72
N GLN A 368 -11.50 -17.76 4.61
CA GLN A 368 -11.99 -16.99 3.46
C GLN A 368 -11.37 -17.49 2.15
N TYR A 369 -10.06 -17.77 2.13
CA TYR A 369 -9.35 -18.27 0.94
C TYR A 369 -9.60 -19.76 0.68
N ALA A 370 -9.82 -20.57 1.72
CA ALA A 370 -10.20 -21.97 1.52
C ALA A 370 -11.61 -22.09 0.92
N GLN A 371 -12.56 -21.26 1.35
CA GLN A 371 -13.94 -21.28 0.85
C GLN A 371 -14.03 -21.04 -0.66
N THR A 372 -13.17 -20.18 -1.24
CA THR A 372 -13.14 -19.95 -2.69
C THR A 372 -12.65 -21.18 -3.48
N GLN A 373 -12.04 -22.15 -2.80
CA GLN A 373 -11.54 -23.41 -3.37
C GLN A 373 -12.39 -24.62 -2.96
N GLY A 374 -13.65 -24.40 -2.60
CA GLY A 374 -14.58 -25.46 -2.16
C GLY A 374 -14.41 -25.86 -0.69
N GLY A 375 -13.78 -25.01 0.12
CA GLY A 375 -13.58 -25.24 1.55
C GLY A 375 -12.38 -26.14 1.86
N TRP A 376 -12.21 -26.43 3.16
CA TRP A 376 -11.11 -27.24 3.66
C TRP A 376 -11.28 -28.74 3.40
N SER A 377 -10.15 -29.43 3.28
CA SER A 377 -10.07 -30.88 3.18
C SER A 377 -8.84 -31.37 3.96
N ALA A 378 -9.03 -32.42 4.76
CA ALA A 378 -7.94 -33.02 5.52
C ALA A 378 -6.84 -33.65 4.63
N SER A 379 -7.13 -33.89 3.35
CA SER A 379 -6.23 -34.58 2.42
C SER A 379 -5.82 -33.75 1.19
N ALA A 380 -6.45 -32.61 0.95
CA ALA A 380 -6.19 -31.80 -0.25
C ALA A 380 -5.54 -30.46 0.10
N ASP A 381 -4.54 -30.10 -0.68
CA ASP A 381 -3.85 -28.82 -0.57
C ASP A 381 -4.66 -27.70 -1.22
N ARG A 382 -4.59 -26.53 -0.61
CA ARG A 382 -5.18 -25.28 -1.08
C ARG A 382 -4.06 -24.29 -1.28
N ARG A 383 -3.88 -23.79 -2.50
CA ARG A 383 -2.86 -22.78 -2.79
C ARG A 383 -3.47 -21.41 -2.64
N PHE A 384 -3.08 -20.67 -1.62
CA PHE A 384 -3.52 -19.31 -1.41
C PHE A 384 -2.63 -18.35 -2.20
N ILE A 385 -3.27 -17.40 -2.86
CA ILE A 385 -2.65 -16.22 -3.46
C ILE A 385 -3.40 -15.04 -2.86
N ILE A 386 -2.72 -14.33 -1.96
CA ILE A 386 -3.29 -13.29 -1.11
C ILE A 386 -2.67 -11.96 -1.55
N PRO A 387 -3.41 -11.11 -2.28
CA PRO A 387 -2.89 -9.81 -2.71
C PRO A 387 -2.50 -8.95 -1.52
N PHE A 388 -1.48 -8.10 -1.67
CA PHE A 388 -1.04 -7.21 -0.60
C PHE A 388 -2.11 -6.23 -0.14
N GLY A 389 -3.00 -5.74 -1.00
CA GLY A 389 -4.13 -4.91 -0.53
C GLY A 389 -5.28 -5.69 0.10
N ALA A 390 -5.23 -7.03 0.17
CA ALA A 390 -6.07 -7.74 1.13
C ALA A 390 -5.62 -7.50 2.58
N PHE A 391 -4.38 -7.01 2.78
CA PHE A 391 -3.81 -6.69 4.07
C PHE A 391 -3.97 -5.18 4.38
N PRO A 392 -4.92 -4.79 5.26
CA PRO A 392 -5.20 -3.39 5.54
C PRO A 392 -4.02 -2.66 6.19
N ASN A 393 -3.71 -1.44 5.75
CA ASN A 393 -2.60 -0.61 6.27
C ASN A 393 -1.20 -1.21 6.08
N LEU A 394 -1.06 -2.25 5.27
CA LEU A 394 0.24 -2.84 4.97
C LEU A 394 1.11 -1.81 4.24
N ALA A 395 2.36 -1.68 4.64
CA ALA A 395 3.38 -0.96 3.88
C ALA A 395 4.32 -2.00 3.22
N PRO A 396 4.13 -2.35 1.93
CA PRO A 396 4.97 -3.34 1.23
C PRO A 396 6.46 -3.00 1.25
N GLY A 397 6.81 -1.71 1.22
CA GLY A 397 8.20 -1.28 1.34
C GLY A 397 8.80 -1.40 2.75
N LYS A 398 8.02 -1.86 3.73
CA LYS A 398 8.44 -1.93 5.13
C LYS A 398 8.04 -3.22 5.83
N LEU A 399 7.99 -4.36 5.13
CA LEU A 399 7.59 -5.64 5.71
C LEU A 399 8.55 -6.08 6.84
N THR A 400 8.04 -6.80 7.82
CA THR A 400 8.84 -7.27 8.97
C THR A 400 8.71 -8.76 9.22
N ALA A 401 7.49 -9.30 9.17
CA ALA A 401 7.24 -10.71 9.44
C ALA A 401 5.94 -11.21 8.79
N LEU A 402 5.93 -12.48 8.43
CA LEU A 402 4.71 -13.27 8.29
C LEU A 402 4.40 -13.91 9.64
N VAL A 403 3.17 -13.81 10.11
CA VAL A 403 2.72 -14.44 11.37
C VAL A 403 1.44 -15.23 11.11
N LEU A 404 1.41 -16.46 11.60
CA LEU A 404 0.28 -17.36 11.51
C LEU A 404 -0.22 -17.64 12.92
N ALA A 405 -1.46 -17.27 13.22
CA ALA A 405 -1.94 -17.24 14.60
C ALA A 405 -3.40 -17.70 14.73
N LYS A 406 -3.82 -17.99 15.97
CA LYS A 406 -5.22 -18.28 16.32
C LYS A 406 -5.85 -19.38 15.46
N VAL A 407 -5.16 -20.49 15.31
CA VAL A 407 -5.73 -21.67 14.65
C VAL A 407 -6.94 -22.14 15.46
N THR A 408 -8.08 -22.34 14.81
CA THR A 408 -9.34 -22.77 15.42
C THR A 408 -9.92 -23.93 14.62
N PRO A 409 -10.60 -24.91 15.25
CA PRO A 409 -10.69 -25.10 16.70
C PRO A 409 -9.34 -25.42 17.34
N VAL A 410 -9.22 -25.20 18.66
CA VAL A 410 -8.00 -25.54 19.42
C VAL A 410 -7.71 -27.03 19.30
N GLY A 411 -6.44 -27.40 19.13
CA GLY A 411 -6.02 -28.77 18.83
C GLY A 411 -6.09 -29.17 17.35
N ALA A 412 -6.64 -28.34 16.45
CA ALA A 412 -6.53 -28.58 15.02
C ALA A 412 -5.07 -28.40 14.55
N THR A 413 -4.63 -29.29 13.66
CA THR A 413 -3.33 -29.20 12.98
C THR A 413 -3.53 -28.67 11.57
N VAL A 414 -2.81 -27.60 11.23
CA VAL A 414 -2.70 -27.07 9.87
C VAL A 414 -1.30 -27.32 9.34
N SER A 415 -1.20 -27.65 8.05
CA SER A 415 0.09 -27.85 7.40
C SER A 415 0.30 -26.85 6.28
N ILE A 416 1.52 -26.33 6.17
CA ILE A 416 1.86 -25.14 5.38
C ILE A 416 3.16 -25.39 4.63
N ASP A 417 3.17 -24.97 3.37
CA ASP A 417 4.28 -25.14 2.44
C ASP A 417 4.31 -23.97 1.43
N ASP A 418 5.37 -23.87 0.63
CA ASP A 418 5.53 -22.93 -0.49
C ASP A 418 5.21 -21.47 -0.14
N VAL A 419 5.74 -20.98 0.98
CA VAL A 419 5.52 -19.60 1.39
C VAL A 419 6.40 -18.68 0.55
N MET A 420 5.79 -17.80 -0.23
CA MET A 420 6.51 -16.90 -1.13
C MET A 420 5.85 -15.52 -1.18
N LEU A 421 6.67 -14.49 -1.43
CA LEU A 421 6.16 -13.24 -2.01
C LEU A 421 6.22 -13.37 -3.52
N THR A 422 5.12 -13.13 -4.21
CA THR A 422 5.03 -13.32 -5.67
C THR A 422 4.60 -12.02 -6.32
N SER A 423 5.20 -11.72 -7.48
CA SER A 423 4.67 -10.74 -8.41
C SER A 423 3.79 -11.47 -9.42
N CYS A 424 2.48 -11.21 -9.36
CA CYS A 424 1.52 -11.84 -10.25
C CYS A 424 1.18 -10.91 -11.41
N ALA A 425 1.73 -11.19 -12.61
CA ALA A 425 1.47 -10.39 -13.82
C ALA A 425 -0.04 -10.32 -14.15
N SER A 426 -0.79 -11.39 -13.97
CA SER A 426 -2.24 -11.43 -14.25
C SER A 426 -3.14 -11.02 -13.07
N MET A 427 -2.57 -10.75 -11.88
CA MET A 427 -3.33 -10.05 -10.80
C MET A 427 -3.18 -8.53 -10.89
N GLY A 428 -2.56 -8.06 -11.96
CA GLY A 428 -2.69 -6.71 -12.40
C GLY A 428 -1.37 -6.05 -12.76
N GLU A 429 -0.68 -6.61 -13.74
CA GLU A 429 0.23 -5.87 -14.60
C GLU A 429 -0.04 -6.26 -16.05
N SER A 430 -0.16 -5.25 -16.90
CA SER A 430 -0.17 -5.41 -18.34
C SER A 430 1.03 -6.25 -18.79
N GLY A 431 0.79 -7.21 -19.70
CA GLY A 431 1.85 -7.68 -20.59
C GLY A 431 2.53 -6.50 -21.31
N PRO A 432 3.68 -6.75 -21.95
CA PRO A 432 4.72 -5.76 -22.21
C PRO A 432 4.11 -4.53 -22.87
N ILE A 433 4.32 -3.37 -22.25
CA ILE A 433 4.22 -2.11 -22.95
C ILE A 433 5.25 -2.23 -24.07
N SER A 434 4.80 -2.49 -25.30
CA SER A 434 5.55 -2.07 -26.47
C SER A 434 5.64 -0.55 -26.33
N GLN A 435 6.76 -0.07 -25.78
CA GLN A 435 7.03 1.36 -25.76
C GLN A 435 6.92 1.84 -27.21
N PRO A 436 6.18 2.93 -27.50
CA PRO A 436 6.50 3.69 -28.70
C PRO A 436 8.00 4.02 -28.61
N PRO A 437 8.75 3.96 -29.71
CA PRO A 437 10.19 4.18 -29.66
C PRO A 437 10.43 5.50 -28.92
N VAL A 438 10.97 5.38 -27.71
CA VAL A 438 11.54 6.54 -27.04
C VAL A 438 12.80 6.77 -27.83
N ASP A 439 12.74 7.74 -28.74
CA ASP A 439 13.92 8.50 -29.13
C ASP A 439 14.43 9.19 -27.85
N ASN A 440 15.04 8.40 -26.98
CA ASN A 440 16.09 8.91 -26.12
C ASN A 440 17.23 9.16 -27.11
N PRO A 441 17.62 10.41 -27.37
CA PRO A 441 18.89 10.62 -28.02
C PRO A 441 19.92 9.80 -27.24
N PRO A 442 20.79 9.03 -27.92
CA PRO A 442 21.77 8.20 -27.24
C PRO A 442 22.48 9.09 -26.22
N ARG A 443 22.38 8.72 -24.94
CA ARG A 443 23.06 9.46 -23.87
C ARG A 443 24.54 9.36 -24.22
N VAL A 444 25.11 10.48 -24.68
CA VAL A 444 26.49 10.53 -25.17
C VAL A 444 27.39 10.27 -23.98
N CYS A 445 27.84 9.02 -23.87
CA CYS A 445 28.84 8.60 -22.91
C CYS A 445 30.19 9.19 -23.34
N SER A 446 30.66 10.20 -22.61
CA SER A 446 31.91 10.90 -22.92
C SER A 446 33.01 10.70 -21.87
N SER A 447 32.77 9.92 -20.81
CA SER A 447 33.70 9.73 -19.70
C SER A 447 34.46 8.41 -19.80
N SER A 448 35.78 8.46 -19.57
CA SER A 448 36.59 7.29 -19.24
C SER A 448 36.02 6.58 -18.01
N ALA A 449 36.10 5.24 -17.96
CA ALA A 449 35.64 4.47 -16.80
C ALA A 449 36.27 5.01 -15.50
N LEU A 450 35.46 5.10 -14.44
CA LEU A 450 35.93 5.47 -13.12
C LEU A 450 36.34 4.22 -12.36
N ALA A 451 37.65 4.09 -12.11
CA ALA A 451 38.15 3.08 -11.19
C ALA A 451 37.70 3.38 -9.76
N VAL A 452 36.94 2.45 -9.18
CA VAL A 452 36.61 2.46 -7.75
C VAL A 452 37.69 1.74 -6.99
N ASP A 453 38.05 0.54 -7.48
CA ASP A 453 39.07 -0.30 -6.85
C ASP A 453 39.68 -1.25 -7.89
N THR A 454 40.93 -1.02 -8.27
CA THR A 454 41.75 -1.97 -9.03
C THR A 454 42.48 -2.95 -8.12
N PHE A 455 42.23 -2.90 -6.80
CA PHE A 455 42.84 -3.78 -5.80
C PHE A 455 44.37 -3.82 -5.85
N ALA A 456 44.99 -2.73 -6.32
CA ALA A 456 46.44 -2.57 -6.42
C ALA A 456 47.06 -2.08 -5.10
N ASN A 457 46.23 -1.55 -4.19
CA ASN A 457 46.68 -1.02 -2.91
C ASN A 457 46.88 -2.14 -1.87
N ALA A 458 48.14 -2.40 -1.49
CA ALA A 458 48.52 -3.50 -0.62
C ALA A 458 47.91 -3.46 0.81
N ASN A 459 47.38 -2.33 1.27
CA ASN A 459 46.87 -2.20 2.64
C ASN A 459 45.38 -2.59 2.82
N MET A 460 44.61 -2.83 1.75
CA MET A 460 43.18 -3.22 1.78
C MET A 460 42.23 -2.32 2.60
N GLU A 461 42.71 -1.23 3.17
CA GLU A 461 41.88 -0.33 3.99
C GLU A 461 41.22 0.76 3.14
N MET A 462 41.76 1.04 1.95
CA MET A 462 41.26 2.07 1.06
C MET A 462 41.26 1.62 -0.40
N ASN A 463 40.17 1.97 -1.08
CA ASN A 463 40.01 1.84 -2.52
C ASN A 463 40.73 2.98 -3.27
N ASP A 464 40.70 2.97 -4.60
CA ASP A 464 41.42 3.96 -5.44
C ASP A 464 40.82 5.37 -5.38
N LEU A 465 39.60 5.52 -4.83
CA LEU A 465 38.99 6.81 -4.52
C LEU A 465 39.51 7.40 -3.19
N GLY A 466 40.37 6.68 -2.47
CA GLY A 466 40.84 7.03 -1.13
C GLY A 466 39.76 6.84 -0.06
N LEU A 467 38.81 5.93 -0.28
CA LEU A 467 37.67 5.68 0.60
C LEU A 467 37.72 4.27 1.17
N TYR A 468 37.09 4.09 2.33
CA TYR A 468 37.17 2.86 3.10
C TYR A 468 36.59 1.66 2.36
N THR A 469 37.26 0.52 2.46
CA THR A 469 36.77 -0.80 2.04
C THR A 469 37.05 -1.80 3.14
N SER A 470 36.11 -2.71 3.37
CA SER A 470 36.14 -3.63 4.52
C SER A 470 35.12 -4.75 4.31
N ASP A 471 35.33 -5.86 5.01
CA ASP A 471 34.35 -6.93 5.20
C ASP A 471 33.72 -6.91 6.61
N ASP A 472 34.12 -5.93 7.43
CA ASP A 472 33.80 -5.79 8.86
C ASP A 472 34.01 -7.11 9.64
N ASP A 473 35.09 -7.82 9.31
CA ASP A 473 35.48 -9.11 9.88
C ASP A 473 34.42 -10.23 9.70
N THR A 474 33.51 -10.07 8.74
CA THR A 474 32.49 -11.09 8.45
C THR A 474 33.01 -12.22 7.55
N MET A 475 34.07 -11.99 6.76
CA MET A 475 34.68 -13.04 5.95
C MET A 475 35.67 -13.85 6.79
N THR A 476 35.78 -15.15 6.51
CA THR A 476 36.79 -16.01 7.16
C THR A 476 38.19 -15.69 6.65
N ALA A 477 38.30 -15.17 5.43
CA ALA A 477 39.54 -14.63 4.90
C ALA A 477 39.25 -13.53 3.86
N MET A 478 39.93 -12.39 4.01
CA MET A 478 40.04 -11.32 3.03
C MET A 478 41.53 -11.10 2.75
N SER A 479 41.96 -11.18 1.49
CA SER A 479 43.38 -11.01 1.14
C SER A 479 43.58 -10.50 -0.27
N LEU A 480 44.67 -9.77 -0.51
CA LEU A 480 45.12 -9.41 -1.85
C LEU A 480 46.15 -10.42 -2.36
N SER A 481 45.93 -10.93 -3.57
CA SER A 481 46.90 -11.77 -4.27
C SER A 481 46.92 -11.43 -5.74
N SER A 482 48.09 -11.05 -6.27
CA SER A 482 48.31 -10.74 -7.69
C SER A 482 47.37 -9.66 -8.25
N GLY A 483 47.05 -8.63 -7.45
CA GLY A 483 46.14 -7.54 -7.83
C GLY A 483 44.66 -7.88 -7.72
N GLN A 484 44.29 -9.03 -7.13
CA GLN A 484 42.89 -9.42 -6.94
C GLN A 484 42.54 -9.51 -5.46
N LEU A 485 41.34 -9.02 -5.12
CA LEU A 485 40.75 -9.21 -3.81
C LEU A 485 40.14 -10.61 -3.72
N ARG A 486 40.66 -11.44 -2.82
CA ARG A 486 40.10 -12.75 -2.49
C ARG A 486 39.25 -12.66 -1.24
N LEU A 487 38.02 -13.12 -1.35
CA LEU A 487 37.03 -13.19 -0.26
C LEU A 487 36.67 -14.65 -0.03
N THR A 488 36.65 -15.08 1.24
CA THR A 488 36.18 -16.41 1.65
C THR A 488 35.06 -16.27 2.67
N ALA A 489 33.84 -16.53 2.20
CA ALA A 489 32.62 -16.42 3.02
C ALA A 489 32.36 -17.74 3.76
N PRO A 490 32.19 -17.72 5.11
CA PRO A 490 31.80 -18.90 5.88
C PRO A 490 30.36 -19.32 5.58
N ASP A 491 29.49 -18.34 5.36
CA ASP A 491 28.06 -18.50 5.12
C ASP A 491 27.52 -17.28 4.34
N PRO A 492 26.26 -17.32 3.85
CA PRO A 492 25.69 -16.25 3.04
C PRO A 492 25.52 -14.90 3.76
N GLY A 493 25.67 -14.84 5.09
CA GLY A 493 25.58 -13.62 5.89
C GLY A 493 26.84 -12.75 5.86
N ALA A 494 27.98 -13.31 5.42
CA ALA A 494 29.21 -12.55 5.24
C ALA A 494 29.13 -11.59 4.04
N TYR A 495 29.75 -10.43 4.18
CA TYR A 495 29.73 -9.36 3.18
C TYR A 495 31.08 -8.66 3.04
N TRP A 496 31.26 -8.01 1.90
CA TRP A 496 32.33 -7.05 1.66
C TRP A 496 31.73 -5.78 1.07
N TYR A 497 32.29 -4.62 1.38
CA TYR A 497 31.88 -3.35 0.78
C TYR A 497 33.05 -2.43 0.48
N THR A 498 32.79 -1.48 -0.42
CA THR A 498 33.69 -0.40 -0.77
C THR A 498 32.90 0.91 -0.92
N LEU A 499 33.39 1.99 -0.31
CA LEU A 499 32.69 3.26 -0.27
C LEU A 499 32.93 4.09 -1.54
N LEU A 500 31.87 4.75 -2.00
CA LEU A 500 31.90 5.72 -3.11
C LEU A 500 31.92 7.17 -2.61
N ALA A 501 31.52 7.43 -1.37
CA ALA A 501 31.58 8.74 -0.74
C ALA A 501 31.83 8.65 0.78
N ASN A 502 32.31 9.73 1.41
CA ASN A 502 32.47 9.78 2.87
C ASN A 502 31.11 9.80 3.58
N ALA A 503 31.14 9.63 4.91
CA ALA A 503 29.98 9.84 5.76
C ALA A 503 29.32 11.21 5.48
N ASN A 504 28.00 11.21 5.28
CA ASN A 504 27.19 12.40 4.92
C ASN A 504 27.51 13.01 3.54
N GLN A 505 28.03 12.21 2.62
CA GLN A 505 28.21 12.56 1.23
C GLN A 505 27.61 11.48 0.33
N CYS A 506 27.43 11.84 -0.93
CA CYS A 506 27.06 10.94 -2.02
C CYS A 506 27.96 11.26 -3.22
N ARG A 507 28.09 10.30 -4.14
CA ARG A 507 28.81 10.48 -5.38
C ARG A 507 27.84 10.40 -6.55
N ASP A 508 27.91 11.41 -7.41
CA ASP A 508 27.17 11.43 -8.67
C ASP A 508 27.88 10.56 -9.70
N MET A 509 27.22 9.47 -10.06
CA MET A 509 27.61 8.51 -11.08
C MET A 509 26.71 8.58 -12.33
N SER A 510 25.92 9.65 -12.49
CA SER A 510 24.97 9.80 -13.59
C SER A 510 25.62 9.90 -14.98
N SER A 511 26.94 10.07 -15.04
CA SER A 511 27.73 10.00 -16.27
C SER A 511 28.04 8.56 -16.73
N TYR A 512 27.79 7.56 -15.88
CA TYR A 512 28.01 6.14 -16.16
C TYR A 512 26.67 5.41 -16.32
N ALA A 513 26.69 4.25 -16.97
CA ALA A 513 25.50 3.45 -17.25
C ALA A 513 25.55 2.05 -16.61
N ALA A 514 26.72 1.61 -16.16
CA ALA A 514 26.94 0.29 -15.62
C ALA A 514 28.02 0.30 -14.54
N ILE A 515 27.98 -0.73 -13.69
CA ILE A 515 29.13 -1.16 -12.89
C ILE A 515 29.77 -2.37 -13.57
N GLN A 516 31.08 -2.44 -13.58
CA GLN A 516 31.84 -3.52 -14.19
C GLN A 516 32.94 -3.98 -13.25
N PHE A 517 33.18 -5.28 -13.19
CA PHE A 517 34.29 -5.89 -12.46
C PHE A 517 34.62 -7.26 -13.02
N SER A 518 35.85 -7.69 -12.80
CA SER A 518 36.29 -9.05 -13.08
C SER A 518 36.10 -9.91 -11.83
N ILE A 519 35.58 -11.11 -12.02
CA ILE A 519 35.33 -12.07 -10.94
C ILE A 519 35.73 -13.48 -11.34
N GLN A 520 36.33 -14.22 -10.42
CA GLN A 520 36.45 -15.67 -10.48
C GLN A 520 35.69 -16.28 -9.31
N ALA A 521 34.70 -17.12 -9.61
CA ALA A 521 33.90 -17.81 -8.60
C ALA A 521 33.65 -19.27 -9.02
N PRO A 522 33.62 -20.24 -8.08
CA PRO A 522 33.30 -21.63 -8.36
C PRO A 522 31.99 -21.81 -9.14
N VAL A 523 31.90 -22.90 -9.91
CA VAL A 523 30.65 -23.27 -10.59
C VAL A 523 29.56 -23.50 -9.55
N GLY A 524 28.38 -22.90 -9.78
CA GLY A 524 27.25 -23.01 -8.86
C GLY A 524 27.23 -21.96 -7.75
N THR A 525 28.24 -21.09 -7.65
CA THR A 525 28.19 -19.92 -6.76
C THR A 525 27.05 -18.98 -7.14
N LYS A 526 26.42 -18.39 -6.14
CA LYS A 526 25.55 -17.21 -6.25
C LYS A 526 26.06 -16.13 -5.30
N LEU A 527 25.91 -14.87 -5.68
CA LEU A 527 26.17 -13.72 -4.81
C LEU A 527 25.18 -12.59 -5.14
N ILE A 528 25.05 -11.64 -4.23
CA ILE A 528 24.26 -10.42 -4.42
C ILE A 528 25.23 -9.25 -4.54
N LEU A 529 25.12 -8.50 -5.64
CA LEU A 529 25.74 -7.20 -5.82
C LEU A 529 24.75 -6.12 -5.41
N GLN A 530 25.16 -5.20 -4.55
CA GLN A 530 24.29 -4.14 -4.03
C GLN A 530 24.92 -2.76 -4.24
N LEU A 531 24.12 -1.82 -4.75
CA LEU A 531 24.43 -0.40 -4.82
C LEU A 531 23.64 0.34 -3.74
N GLN A 532 24.36 0.96 -2.81
CA GLN A 532 23.78 1.71 -1.70
C GLN A 532 23.70 3.19 -2.04
N PHE A 533 22.63 3.87 -1.64
CA PHE A 533 22.44 5.29 -1.92
C PHE A 533 21.84 6.07 -0.74
N ARG A 534 22.19 7.36 -0.69
CA ARG A 534 21.73 8.30 0.35
C ARG A 534 20.46 9.00 -0.09
N ASN A 535 19.83 9.71 0.84
CA ASN A 535 18.71 10.59 0.54
C ASN A 535 19.09 11.77 -0.35
N ASP A 536 18.11 12.52 -0.86
CA ASP A 536 18.33 13.69 -1.73
C ASP A 536 19.20 14.81 -1.10
N ARG A 537 19.45 14.74 0.21
CA ARG A 537 20.36 15.66 0.93
C ARG A 537 21.76 15.07 1.14
N CYS A 538 21.99 13.84 0.72
CA CYS A 538 23.21 13.06 0.87
C CYS A 538 23.70 12.86 2.32
N LYS A 539 22.81 12.98 3.30
CA LYS A 539 23.15 12.89 4.74
C LYS A 539 22.52 11.70 5.46
N GLY A 540 21.43 11.14 4.93
CA GLY A 540 20.74 9.99 5.51
C GLY A 540 20.78 8.79 4.59
N TRP A 541 20.69 7.59 5.16
CA TRP A 541 20.43 6.38 4.38
C TRP A 541 19.05 6.47 3.74
N GLU A 542 18.94 6.14 2.45
CA GLU A 542 17.64 6.03 1.79
C GLU A 542 17.35 4.58 1.40
N GLY A 543 18.30 3.89 0.79
CA GLY A 543 18.09 2.52 0.36
C GLY A 543 19.27 1.94 -0.41
N SER A 544 19.01 0.80 -1.02
CA SER A 544 19.92 0.10 -1.89
C SER A 544 19.17 -0.57 -3.03
N SER A 545 19.89 -0.90 -4.09
CA SER A 545 19.41 -1.67 -5.22
C SER A 545 20.31 -2.89 -5.42
N GLU A 546 19.73 -4.05 -5.63
CA GLU A 546 20.41 -5.35 -5.57
C GLU A 546 20.26 -6.15 -6.86
N LEU A 547 21.24 -7.00 -7.14
CA LEU A 547 21.20 -7.96 -8.22
C LEU A 547 21.86 -9.26 -7.80
N GLN A 548 21.13 -10.36 -7.86
CA GLN A 548 21.72 -11.69 -7.67
C GLN A 548 22.44 -12.13 -8.94
N LEU A 549 23.76 -12.32 -8.83
CA LEU A 549 24.59 -12.90 -9.88
C LEU A 549 24.77 -14.40 -9.63
N ALA A 550 24.68 -15.18 -10.70
CA ALA A 550 24.81 -16.64 -10.69
C ALA A 550 25.41 -17.12 -12.02
N GLY A 551 25.60 -18.43 -12.16
CA GLY A 551 26.05 -19.03 -13.42
C GLY A 551 27.55 -18.85 -13.69
N PHE A 552 28.36 -18.66 -12.65
CA PHE A 552 29.81 -18.56 -12.78
C PHE A 552 30.43 -19.84 -13.33
N THR A 553 31.49 -19.68 -14.11
CA THR A 553 32.11 -20.77 -14.88
C THR A 553 33.28 -21.44 -14.16
N GLY A 554 33.71 -20.92 -13.00
CA GLY A 554 34.98 -21.31 -12.37
C GLY A 554 36.21 -20.59 -12.93
N ALA A 555 36.11 -20.03 -14.14
CA ALA A 555 37.14 -19.19 -14.75
C ALA A 555 36.93 -17.71 -14.41
N GLN A 556 37.97 -16.89 -14.58
CA GLN A 556 37.86 -15.45 -14.46
C GLN A 556 36.97 -14.91 -15.59
N GLN A 557 36.01 -14.05 -15.25
CA GLN A 557 35.08 -13.45 -16.18
C GLN A 557 34.81 -12.00 -15.80
N THR A 558 34.75 -11.12 -16.80
CA THR A 558 34.34 -9.73 -16.61
C THR A 558 32.82 -9.65 -16.66
N ILE A 559 32.22 -9.16 -15.58
CA ILE A 559 30.79 -8.90 -15.48
C ILE A 559 30.58 -7.40 -15.62
N ARG A 560 29.65 -7.03 -16.49
CA ARG A 560 29.17 -5.67 -16.66
C ARG A 560 27.67 -5.67 -16.40
N VAL A 561 27.27 -4.93 -15.37
CA VAL A 561 25.89 -4.81 -14.91
C VAL A 561 25.39 -3.40 -15.20
N PRO A 562 24.56 -3.20 -16.24
CA PRO A 562 23.80 -1.97 -16.42
C PRO A 562 22.99 -1.60 -15.17
N PHE A 563 22.88 -0.31 -14.87
CA PHE A 563 22.02 0.15 -13.76
C PHE A 563 20.56 -0.26 -13.90
N THR A 564 20.11 -0.50 -15.12
CA THR A 564 18.75 -0.98 -15.44
C THR A 564 18.52 -2.43 -15.03
N ASP A 565 19.57 -3.18 -14.74
CA ASP A 565 19.48 -4.61 -14.47
C ASP A 565 19.35 -4.91 -12.98
N PHE A 566 19.48 -3.91 -12.12
CA PHE A 566 19.22 -4.06 -10.68
C PHE A 566 17.72 -4.08 -10.40
N ASP A 567 17.36 -4.66 -9.24
CA ASP A 567 15.98 -4.91 -8.82
C ASP A 567 15.12 -3.65 -8.64
N THR A 568 15.74 -2.51 -8.42
CA THR A 568 15.11 -1.21 -8.16
C THR A 568 15.85 -0.12 -8.94
N ALA A 569 15.20 1.02 -9.16
CA ALA A 569 15.83 2.10 -9.92
C ALA A 569 17.06 2.64 -9.18
N VAL A 570 18.24 2.56 -9.81
CA VAL A 570 19.49 3.09 -9.24
C VAL A 570 19.51 4.62 -9.34
N PRO A 571 19.45 5.38 -8.22
CA PRO A 571 19.54 6.83 -8.23
C PRO A 571 21.02 7.23 -8.35
N ALA A 572 21.54 7.16 -9.58
CA ALA A 572 22.97 7.31 -9.89
C ALA A 572 23.58 8.63 -9.38
N SER A 573 22.78 9.69 -9.20
CA SER A 573 23.23 10.97 -8.67
C SER A 573 23.64 10.96 -7.20
N ARG A 574 23.30 9.90 -6.45
CA ARG A 574 23.45 9.86 -4.98
C ARG A 574 23.94 8.53 -4.42
N LEU A 575 24.80 7.83 -5.16
CA LEU A 575 25.41 6.57 -4.69
C LEU A 575 26.37 6.79 -3.52
N PHE A 576 26.49 5.77 -2.67
CA PHE A 576 27.27 5.82 -1.44
C PHE A 576 28.25 4.65 -1.28
N ALA A 577 27.87 3.43 -1.62
CA ALA A 577 28.74 2.26 -1.51
C ALA A 577 28.34 1.17 -2.50
N VAL A 578 29.27 0.27 -2.77
CA VAL A 578 29.05 -1.01 -3.44
C VAL A 578 29.31 -2.12 -2.42
N SER A 579 28.46 -3.13 -2.37
CA SER A 579 28.67 -4.31 -1.52
C SER A 579 28.39 -5.61 -2.26
N VAL A 580 29.06 -6.66 -1.79
CA VAL A 580 28.90 -8.04 -2.25
C VAL A 580 28.60 -8.92 -1.04
N PHE A 581 27.49 -9.64 -1.06
CA PHE A 581 27.07 -10.54 0.02
C PHE A 581 26.26 -11.73 -0.52
N GLY A 582 25.69 -12.56 0.36
CA GLY A 582 24.80 -13.65 -0.08
C GLY A 582 25.54 -14.79 -0.79
N LEU A 583 26.85 -14.93 -0.55
CA LEU A 583 27.68 -15.95 -1.17
C LEU A 583 27.17 -17.34 -0.77
N SER A 584 26.62 -18.06 -1.74
CA SER A 584 26.06 -19.40 -1.52
C SER A 584 26.47 -20.35 -2.64
N GLY A 585 26.60 -21.63 -2.31
CA GLY A 585 27.10 -22.67 -3.21
C GLY A 585 27.53 -23.90 -2.42
N SER A 586 27.92 -24.97 -3.11
CA SER A 586 28.42 -26.19 -2.49
C SER A 586 29.74 -26.61 -3.13
N PRO A 587 30.78 -26.96 -2.34
CA PRO A 587 30.85 -26.96 -0.87
C PRO A 587 31.18 -25.59 -0.26
N ALA A 588 30.68 -25.28 0.94
CA ALA A 588 31.10 -24.12 1.74
C ALA A 588 32.39 -24.44 2.55
N PRO A 589 33.25 -23.46 2.87
CA PRO A 589 33.15 -22.02 2.59
C PRO A 589 33.36 -21.69 1.11
N ILE A 590 32.76 -20.59 0.64
CA ILE A 590 32.85 -20.16 -0.77
C ILE A 590 33.94 -19.09 -0.89
N SER A 591 34.93 -19.34 -1.75
CA SER A 591 35.98 -18.37 -2.09
C SER A 591 35.76 -17.79 -3.48
N ILE A 592 35.80 -16.47 -3.60
CA ILE A 592 35.77 -15.74 -4.88
C ILE A 592 36.99 -14.80 -4.97
N SER A 593 37.36 -14.41 -6.19
CA SER A 593 38.23 -13.25 -6.41
C SER A 593 37.52 -12.15 -7.19
N LEU A 594 37.74 -10.90 -6.80
CA LEU A 594 37.28 -9.68 -7.46
C LEU A 594 38.48 -8.88 -7.96
N ASP A 595 38.30 -8.22 -9.10
CA ASP A 595 39.32 -7.41 -9.75
C ASP A 595 38.67 -6.28 -10.56
N ASP A 596 39.37 -5.17 -10.80
CA ASP A 596 38.96 -4.04 -11.65
C ASP A 596 37.51 -3.55 -11.46
N LEU A 597 37.13 -3.16 -10.23
CA LEU A 597 35.81 -2.57 -9.98
C LEU A 597 35.74 -1.14 -10.52
N VAL A 598 34.93 -0.94 -11.56
CA VAL A 598 34.79 0.35 -12.24
C VAL A 598 33.32 0.72 -12.49
N PHE A 599 33.04 2.02 -12.56
CA PHE A 599 31.82 2.53 -13.18
C PHE A 599 32.10 2.87 -14.64
N ALA A 600 31.32 2.28 -15.54
CA ALA A 600 31.58 2.29 -16.96
C ALA A 600 30.39 2.80 -17.79
N CYS A 601 30.75 3.32 -18.95
CA CYS A 601 29.90 3.41 -20.12
C CYS A 601 29.94 2.09 -20.90
#